data_AF-A0A1J5NWA6-F1
#
_entry.id   AF-A0A1J5NWA6-F1
#
_cell.length_a   1.000
_cell.length_b   1.000
_cell.length_c   1.000
_cell.angle_alpha   90.00
_cell.angle_beta   90.00
_cell.angle_gamma   90.00
#
_symmetry.space_group_name_H-M   'P 1'
#
loop_
_entity.id
_entity.type
_entity.pdbx_description
1 polymer ?
#
loop_
_entity_poly.entity_id
_entity_poly.type
_entity_poly.pdbx_seq_one_letter_code
_entity_poly.pdbx_strand_id
1 'polypeptide(L)'
;MNYAEALAYWYLRLNGFFLIENFVLHRFDQENKSGSADADLLGIRLPHVYETVGGQKQDWDYERFKSWDIDLSKDYLGVIVEVKSGQNFDKEELLKAFNHKRLVSAIKRCGMFPRSKAAEIANQLKESSSIRQNQWTIMKLAVLGKNIEGPWNVLDIREAELQVNQPDFI
;
A
#
# COMPACT_ATOMS: atom_id res chain seq x y z
N MET A 1 -13.69 -2.84 -8.81
CA MET A 1 -12.88 -3.44 -7.74
C MET A 1 -13.18 -4.94 -7.68
N ASN A 2 -12.17 -5.80 -7.76
CA ASN A 2 -12.33 -7.25 -7.60
C ASN A 2 -12.35 -7.65 -6.10
N TYR A 3 -12.64 -8.92 -5.78
CA TYR A 3 -12.74 -9.38 -4.38
C TYR A 3 -11.48 -9.09 -3.55
N ALA A 4 -10.30 -9.37 -4.10
CA ALA A 4 -9.05 -9.17 -3.39
C ALA A 4 -8.71 -7.68 -3.20
N GLU A 5 -9.04 -6.83 -4.18
CA GLU A 5 -8.91 -5.38 -4.04
C GLU A 5 -9.86 -4.83 -2.96
N ALA A 6 -11.10 -5.32 -2.91
CA ALA A 6 -12.06 -4.95 -1.88
C ALA A 6 -11.58 -5.37 -0.49
N LEU A 7 -10.99 -6.56 -0.39
CA LEU A 7 -10.43 -7.05 0.85
C LEU A 7 -9.21 -6.22 1.30
N ALA A 8 -8.30 -5.89 0.39
CA ALA A 8 -7.18 -4.99 0.66
C ALA A 8 -7.66 -3.61 1.11
N TYR A 9 -8.71 -3.08 0.46
CA TYR A 9 -9.35 -1.83 0.84
C TYR A 9 -9.89 -1.89 2.27
N TRP A 10 -10.69 -2.90 2.60
CA TRP A 10 -11.28 -3.01 3.93
C TRP A 10 -10.22 -3.25 5.00
N TYR A 11 -9.25 -4.14 4.77
CA TYR A 11 -8.14 -4.36 5.70
C TYR A 11 -7.42 -3.05 6.03
N LEU A 12 -7.05 -2.26 5.02
CA LEU A 12 -6.38 -0.97 5.25
C LEU A 12 -7.32 0.05 5.88
N ARG A 13 -8.58 0.11 5.46
CA ARG A 13 -9.56 1.07 5.99
C ARG A 13 -9.84 0.84 7.48
N LEU A 14 -9.90 -0.42 7.89
CA LEU A 14 -10.06 -0.86 9.27
C LEU A 14 -8.80 -0.63 10.10
N ASN A 15 -7.63 -0.67 9.47
CA ASN A 15 -6.37 -0.17 10.04
C ASN A 15 -6.23 1.36 9.86
N GLY A 16 -7.33 2.12 9.79
CA GLY A 16 -7.37 3.59 9.83
C GLY A 16 -6.72 4.35 8.67
N PHE A 17 -6.55 3.71 7.50
CA PHE A 17 -6.07 4.41 6.31
C PHE A 17 -7.18 5.17 5.58
N PHE A 18 -6.83 6.35 5.08
CA PHE A 18 -7.58 7.07 4.04
C PHE A 18 -7.06 6.63 2.69
N LEU A 19 -7.94 6.05 1.87
CA LEU A 19 -7.57 5.39 0.62
C LEU A 19 -8.08 6.15 -0.61
N ILE A 20 -7.28 6.10 -1.67
CA ILE A 20 -7.66 6.48 -3.03
C ILE A 20 -7.58 5.20 -3.87
N GLU A 21 -8.72 4.84 -4.46
CA GLU A 21 -8.83 3.71 -5.40
C GLU A 21 -8.45 4.12 -6.82
N ASN A 22 -8.05 3.14 -7.64
CA ASN A 22 -7.85 3.28 -9.09
C ASN A 22 -6.98 4.48 -9.46
N PHE A 23 -5.77 4.55 -8.89
CA PHE A 23 -4.88 5.67 -9.15
C PHE A 23 -4.35 5.61 -10.59
N VAL A 24 -5.06 6.29 -11.49
CA VAL A 24 -4.71 6.40 -12.91
C VAL A 24 -3.44 7.21 -13.06
N LEU A 25 -2.38 6.55 -13.53
CA LEU A 25 -1.18 7.22 -13.98
C LEU A 25 -1.44 7.82 -15.36
N HIS A 26 -1.71 9.12 -15.41
CA HIS A 26 -1.73 9.85 -16.68
C HIS A 26 -0.37 9.67 -17.37
N ARG A 27 -0.35 8.88 -18.45
CA ARG A 27 0.75 8.89 -19.41
C ARG A 27 0.67 10.24 -20.11
N PHE A 28 1.63 11.12 -19.84
CA PHE A 28 1.80 12.38 -20.57
C PHE A 28 2.50 12.18 -21.93
N ASP A 29 2.54 10.95 -22.45
CA ASP A 29 3.05 10.67 -23.79
C ASP A 29 1.86 10.43 -24.72
N GLN A 30 1.71 11.37 -25.65
CA GLN A 30 0.81 11.33 -26.79
C GLN A 30 1.02 10.03 -27.59
N GLU A 31 -0.04 9.57 -28.27
CA GLU A 31 0.00 8.47 -29.24
C GLU A 31 0.17 7.06 -28.66
N ASN A 32 -0.86 6.54 -27.98
CA ASN A 32 -1.51 5.28 -28.32
C ASN A 32 -2.50 4.83 -27.21
N LYS A 33 -3.67 4.40 -27.67
CA LYS A 33 -4.83 4.01 -26.86
C LYS A 33 -4.55 2.77 -25.98
N SER A 34 -5.29 2.73 -24.86
CA SER A 34 -5.55 1.60 -23.95
C SER A 34 -4.34 0.96 -23.25
N GLY A 35 -3.98 1.54 -22.12
CA GLY A 35 -3.10 0.90 -21.14
C GLY A 35 -3.00 1.76 -19.89
N SER A 36 -4.13 1.95 -19.18
CA SER A 36 -4.11 2.48 -17.83
C SER A 36 -3.26 1.54 -16.98
N ALA A 37 -2.19 2.07 -16.40
CA ALA A 37 -1.42 1.32 -15.41
C ALA A 37 -1.87 1.87 -14.06
N ASP A 38 -2.87 1.25 -13.46
CA ASP A 38 -3.46 1.66 -12.19
C ASP A 38 -2.62 1.10 -11.05
N ALA A 39 -2.30 1.91 -10.04
CA ALA A 39 -1.98 1.35 -8.71
C ALA A 39 -3.31 1.11 -8.02
N ASP A 40 -3.50 -0.10 -7.50
CA ASP A 40 -4.82 -0.56 -7.07
C ASP A 40 -5.33 0.33 -5.93
N LEU A 41 -4.47 0.60 -4.94
CA LEU A 41 -4.76 1.52 -3.84
C LEU A 41 -3.54 2.40 -3.50
N LEU A 42 -3.82 3.65 -3.16
CA LEU A 42 -2.87 4.56 -2.51
C LEU A 42 -3.48 5.03 -1.20
N GLY A 43 -2.74 4.91 -0.10
CA GLY A 43 -3.27 5.24 1.22
C GLY A 43 -2.37 6.17 2.01
N ILE A 44 -2.99 6.97 2.88
CA ILE A 44 -2.30 7.65 3.97
C ILE A 44 -2.92 7.27 5.31
N ARG A 45 -2.10 7.15 6.34
CA ARG A 45 -2.52 7.03 7.73
C ARG A 45 -1.76 8.05 8.56
N LEU A 46 -2.48 8.77 9.41
CA LEU A 46 -1.89 9.72 10.34
C LEU A 46 -1.72 9.04 11.71
N PRO A 47 -0.72 9.43 12.51
CA PRO A 47 -0.60 8.91 13.86
C PRO A 47 -1.79 9.36 14.72
N HIS A 48 -1.97 8.70 15.86
CA HIS A 48 -3.01 8.99 16.87
C HIS A 48 -4.45 8.72 16.43
N VAL A 49 -4.67 8.12 15.25
CA VAL A 49 -5.99 7.63 14.83
C VAL A 49 -6.21 6.20 15.31
N TYR A 50 -7.48 5.86 15.52
CA TYR A 50 -7.89 4.50 15.87
C TYR A 50 -9.36 4.28 15.54
N GLU A 51 -9.71 3.03 15.24
CA GLU A 51 -11.11 2.64 15.12
C GLU A 51 -11.73 2.43 16.50
N THR A 52 -12.94 2.96 16.69
CA THR A 52 -13.63 2.98 17.99
C THR A 52 -14.43 1.70 18.25
N VAL A 53 -14.90 1.07 17.18
CA VAL A 53 -15.62 -0.21 17.20
C VAL A 53 -14.62 -1.29 16.82
N GLY A 54 -14.44 -2.27 17.69
CA GLY A 54 -13.48 -3.38 17.55
C GLY A 54 -11.99 -2.97 17.43
N GLY A 55 -11.60 -1.76 17.87
CA GLY A 55 -10.22 -1.27 17.82
C GLY A 55 -9.62 -0.76 19.15
N GLN A 56 -8.28 -0.90 19.26
CA GLN A 56 -7.28 -0.62 20.34
C GLN A 56 -6.94 -1.80 21.30
N LYS A 57 -5.68 -2.12 21.70
CA LYS A 57 -4.51 -1.28 22.06
C LYS A 57 -3.45 -1.14 20.95
N GLN A 58 -3.66 -0.12 20.14
CA GLN A 58 -2.72 0.68 19.33
C GLN A 58 -2.45 0.28 17.88
N ASP A 59 -3.14 -0.72 17.34
CA ASP A 59 -4.36 -0.66 16.50
C ASP A 59 -4.59 -2.06 15.84
N TRP A 60 -5.70 -2.28 15.10
CA TRP A 60 -6.24 -3.61 14.75
C TRP A 60 -5.18 -4.67 14.43
N ASP A 61 -4.33 -4.48 13.41
CA ASP A 61 -3.24 -5.40 13.07
C ASP A 61 -1.85 -4.84 13.41
N TYR A 62 -1.72 -4.24 14.59
CA TYR A 62 -0.49 -3.57 15.04
C TYR A 62 0.76 -4.45 14.95
N GLU A 63 0.67 -5.73 15.34
CA GLU A 63 1.82 -6.63 15.30
C GLU A 63 2.28 -6.89 13.86
N ARG A 64 1.38 -6.90 12.87
CA ARG A 64 1.76 -6.99 11.46
C ARG A 64 2.54 -5.76 11.03
N PHE A 65 2.04 -4.55 11.32
CA PHE A 65 2.74 -3.31 10.96
C PHE A 65 4.09 -3.21 11.66
N LYS A 66 4.17 -3.61 12.93
CA LYS A 66 5.43 -3.69 13.67
C LYS A 66 6.42 -4.67 13.05
N SER A 67 5.95 -5.81 12.51
CA SER A 67 6.80 -6.76 11.76
C SER A 67 7.37 -6.17 10.46
N TRP A 68 6.73 -5.12 9.93
CA TRP A 68 7.21 -4.34 8.78
C TRP A 68 8.03 -3.10 9.17
N ASP A 69 8.47 -3.02 10.44
CA ASP A 69 9.19 -1.87 11.02
C ASP A 69 8.41 -0.54 10.96
N ILE A 70 7.09 -0.63 11.17
CA ILE A 70 6.17 0.50 11.18
C ILE A 70 5.54 0.64 12.57
N ASP A 71 5.63 1.84 13.14
CA ASP A 71 5.00 2.18 14.42
C ASP A 71 3.75 3.04 14.14
N LEU A 72 2.57 2.41 14.15
CA LEU A 72 1.30 3.09 13.88
C LEU A 72 0.96 4.22 14.87
N SER A 73 1.63 4.27 16.04
CA SER A 73 1.41 5.31 17.05
C SER A 73 2.17 6.60 16.76
N LYS A 74 3.20 6.55 15.90
CA LYS A 74 4.12 7.68 15.64
C LYS A 74 4.29 8.00 14.15
N ASP A 75 4.12 7.01 13.28
CA ASP A 75 4.44 7.16 11.87
C ASP A 75 3.32 7.85 11.12
N TYR A 76 3.69 8.89 10.36
CA TYR A 76 2.85 9.41 9.30
C TYR A 76 3.10 8.55 8.06
N LEU A 77 2.16 7.67 7.77
CA LEU A 77 2.37 6.55 6.87
C LEU A 77 1.72 6.80 5.52
N GLY A 78 2.46 6.53 4.45
CA GLY A 78 1.95 6.38 3.10
C GLY A 78 2.11 4.94 2.65
N VAL A 79 1.10 4.38 1.98
CA VAL A 79 1.14 3.01 1.45
C VAL A 79 0.83 3.02 -0.04
N ILE A 80 1.71 2.39 -0.82
CA ILE A 80 1.51 2.14 -2.24
C ILE A 80 1.18 0.65 -2.37
N VAL A 81 -0.04 0.33 -2.80
CA VAL A 81 -0.57 -1.03 -2.78
C VAL A 81 -0.65 -1.59 -4.20
N GLU A 82 -0.24 -2.84 -4.34
CA GLU A 82 -0.53 -3.68 -5.51
C GLU A 82 -1.19 -4.97 -5.05
N VAL A 83 -2.26 -5.38 -5.71
CA VAL A 83 -3.05 -6.58 -5.39
C VAL A 83 -2.91 -7.60 -6.53
N LYS A 84 -2.53 -8.84 -6.19
CA LYS A 84 -2.45 -9.95 -7.14
C LYS A 84 -3.07 -11.21 -6.54
N SER A 85 -4.27 -11.55 -7.01
CA SER A 85 -5.05 -12.70 -6.54
C SER A 85 -5.12 -13.88 -7.50
N GLY A 86 -4.76 -13.68 -8.78
CA GLY A 86 -4.73 -14.76 -9.78
C GLY A 86 -3.57 -15.74 -9.55
N GLN A 87 -3.58 -16.89 -10.21
CA GLN A 87 -2.44 -17.83 -10.13
C GLN A 87 -1.29 -17.45 -11.07
N ASN A 88 -1.61 -16.74 -12.16
CA ASN A 88 -0.71 -16.39 -13.25
C ASN A 88 -0.13 -14.98 -13.05
N PHE A 89 0.70 -14.83 -12.03
CA PHE A 89 1.59 -13.67 -11.89
C PHE A 89 2.92 -14.12 -11.28
N ASP A 90 3.97 -13.35 -11.46
CA ASP A 90 5.28 -13.65 -10.90
C ASP A 90 5.94 -12.41 -10.27
N LYS A 91 7.19 -12.59 -9.86
CA LYS A 91 8.00 -11.53 -9.26
C LYS A 91 8.28 -10.38 -10.25
N GLU A 92 8.42 -10.67 -11.54
CA GLU A 92 8.68 -9.64 -12.54
C GLU A 92 7.47 -8.74 -12.75
N GLU A 93 6.27 -9.30 -12.74
CA GLU A 93 5.03 -8.53 -12.77
C GLU A 93 4.92 -7.59 -11.57
N LEU A 94 5.27 -8.05 -10.36
CA LEU A 94 5.30 -7.19 -9.17
C LEU A 94 6.39 -6.11 -9.24
N LEU A 95 7.57 -6.42 -9.78
CA LEU A 95 8.61 -5.41 -10.03
C LEU A 95 8.16 -4.35 -11.04
N LYS A 96 7.39 -4.75 -12.07
CA LYS A 96 6.77 -3.82 -13.04
C LYS A 96 5.69 -2.96 -12.37
N ALA A 97 4.89 -3.53 -11.48
CA ALA A 97 3.91 -2.79 -10.68
C ALA A 97 4.55 -1.77 -9.74
N PHE A 98 5.72 -2.06 -9.19
CA PHE A 98 6.50 -1.11 -8.39
C PHE A 98 7.61 -0.40 -9.18
N ASN A 99 7.41 -0.17 -10.48
CA ASN A 99 8.43 0.52 -11.28
C ASN A 99 8.59 2.00 -10.87
N HIS A 100 9.75 2.56 -11.24
CA HIS A 100 10.14 3.91 -10.86
C HIS A 100 9.08 4.98 -11.21
N LYS A 101 8.50 4.94 -12.41
CA LYS A 101 7.50 5.95 -12.84
C LYS A 101 6.25 5.88 -11.96
N ARG A 102 5.78 4.67 -11.61
CA ARG A 102 4.63 4.45 -10.73
C ARG A 102 4.91 4.98 -9.33
N LEU A 103 6.06 4.62 -8.77
CA LEU A 103 6.50 5.08 -7.44
C LEU A 103 6.58 6.60 -7.37
N VAL A 104 7.21 7.27 -8.33
CA VAL A 104 7.31 8.74 -8.37
C VAL A 104 5.94 9.40 -8.35
N SER A 105 5.00 8.88 -9.14
CA SER A 105 3.67 9.44 -9.21
C SER A 105 2.91 9.26 -7.90
N ALA A 106 2.97 8.06 -7.32
CA ALA A 106 2.36 7.76 -6.02
C ALA A 106 2.93 8.66 -4.90
N ILE A 107 4.26 8.78 -4.81
CA ILE A 107 4.94 9.67 -3.84
C ILE A 107 4.49 11.12 -4.00
N LYS A 108 4.43 11.63 -5.24
CA LYS A 108 3.95 13.00 -5.53
C LYS A 108 2.48 13.18 -5.14
N ARG A 109 1.67 12.14 -5.26
CA ARG A 109 0.24 12.18 -4.96
C ARG A 109 -0.05 12.11 -3.46
N CYS A 110 0.71 11.32 -2.70
CA CYS A 110 0.60 11.26 -1.24
C CYS A 110 0.80 12.64 -0.59
N GLY A 111 1.57 13.53 -1.22
CA GLY A 111 1.80 14.89 -0.71
C GLY A 111 2.68 14.95 0.54
N MET A 112 3.21 13.81 1.00
CA MET A 112 4.03 13.69 2.21
C MET A 112 5.43 14.29 2.05
N PHE A 113 5.94 14.35 0.82
CA PHE A 113 7.29 14.81 0.51
C PHE A 113 7.25 15.92 -0.55
N PRO A 114 8.24 16.83 -0.56
CA PRO A 114 8.40 17.79 -1.65
C PRO A 114 8.47 17.08 -3.00
N ARG A 115 7.78 17.60 -4.03
CA ARG A 115 7.75 16.97 -5.37
C ARG A 115 9.13 16.76 -5.98
N SER A 116 10.11 17.62 -5.63
CA SER A 116 11.52 17.50 -6.05
C SER A 116 12.23 16.27 -5.49
N LYS A 117 11.84 15.78 -4.30
CA LYS A 117 12.42 14.59 -3.66
C LYS A 117 11.79 13.28 -4.15
N ALA A 118 10.67 13.33 -4.87
CA ALA A 118 9.92 12.13 -5.23
C ALA A 118 10.73 11.11 -6.07
N ALA A 119 11.59 11.58 -6.98
CA ALA A 119 12.45 10.69 -7.78
C ALA A 119 13.53 10.01 -6.94
N GLU A 120 14.14 10.75 -6.02
CA GLU A 120 15.13 10.22 -5.09
C GLU A 120 14.52 9.15 -4.18
N ILE A 121 13.38 9.44 -3.55
CA ILE A 121 12.66 8.51 -2.68
C ILE A 121 12.20 7.28 -3.48
N ALA A 122 11.71 7.47 -4.71
CA ALA A 122 11.30 6.36 -5.55
C ALA A 122 12.46 5.43 -5.88
N ASN A 123 13.66 5.96 -6.16
CA ASN A 123 14.86 5.15 -6.40
C ASN A 123 15.22 4.31 -5.18
N GLN A 124 15.20 4.91 -3.98
CA GLN A 124 15.44 4.17 -2.74
C GLN A 124 14.38 3.08 -2.52
N LEU A 125 13.11 3.41 -2.72
CA LEU A 125 12.00 2.47 -2.65
C LEU A 125 12.08 1.36 -3.70
N LYS A 126 12.89 1.41 -4.77
CA LYS A 126 12.98 0.26 -5.68
C LYS A 126 13.57 -0.96 -4.97
N GLU A 127 14.56 -0.72 -4.10
CA GLU A 127 15.35 -1.76 -3.43
C GLU A 127 14.91 -2.02 -1.99
N SER A 128 13.93 -1.26 -1.48
CA SER A 128 13.46 -1.36 -0.09
C SER A 128 11.94 -1.46 -0.03
N SER A 129 11.41 -2.16 0.99
CA SER A 129 9.97 -2.27 1.22
C SER A 129 9.36 -0.98 1.78
N SER A 130 10.15 -0.20 2.52
CA SER A 130 9.76 1.09 3.08
C SER A 130 10.94 2.06 3.12
N ILE A 131 10.64 3.35 3.19
CA ILE A 131 11.61 4.43 3.41
C ILE A 131 11.04 5.36 4.48
N ARG A 132 11.89 5.70 5.45
CA ARG A 132 11.59 6.61 6.56
C ARG A 132 12.41 7.89 6.40
N GLN A 133 11.76 9.04 6.40
CA GLN A 133 12.40 10.35 6.49
C GLN A 133 11.71 11.19 7.56
N ASN A 134 12.42 11.49 8.64
CA ASN A 134 11.87 12.12 9.85
C ASN A 134 10.69 11.27 10.39
N GLN A 135 9.52 11.87 10.56
CA GLN A 135 8.28 11.22 11.02
C GLN A 135 7.46 10.59 9.88
N TRP A 136 7.87 10.77 8.62
CA TRP A 136 7.17 10.24 7.45
C TRP A 136 7.75 8.90 7.02
N THR A 137 6.89 7.90 6.91
CA THR A 137 7.23 6.57 6.40
C THR A 137 6.40 6.31 5.15
N ILE A 138 7.02 5.92 4.04
CA ILE A 138 6.29 5.42 2.87
C ILE A 138 6.69 3.99 2.58
N MET A 139 5.71 3.11 2.36
CA MET A 139 5.90 1.69 2.14
C MET A 139 5.25 1.20 0.85
N LYS A 140 5.78 0.11 0.31
CA LYS A 140 5.15 -0.71 -0.71
C LYS A 140 4.51 -1.93 -0.04
N LEU A 141 3.26 -2.19 -0.38
CA LEU A 141 2.49 -3.33 0.12
C LEU A 141 1.99 -4.16 -1.07
N ALA A 142 2.38 -5.42 -1.12
CA ALA A 142 1.86 -6.39 -2.07
C ALA A 142 0.84 -7.28 -1.36
N VAL A 143 -0.42 -7.25 -1.82
CA VAL A 143 -1.48 -8.11 -1.30
C VAL A 143 -1.64 -9.30 -2.23
N LEU A 144 -1.24 -10.48 -1.79
CA LEU A 144 -0.96 -11.61 -2.68
C LEU A 144 -1.76 -12.87 -2.32
N GLY A 145 -2.23 -13.58 -3.34
CA GLY A 145 -2.83 -14.92 -3.18
C GLY A 145 -1.80 -16.06 -3.05
N LYS A 146 -0.51 -15.75 -3.27
CA LYS A 146 0.63 -16.66 -3.08
C LYS A 146 1.84 -15.86 -2.60
N ASN A 147 2.70 -16.50 -1.81
CA ASN A 147 3.87 -15.81 -1.27
C ASN A 147 4.93 -15.56 -2.37
N ILE A 148 5.23 -14.28 -2.63
CA ILE A 148 6.34 -13.85 -3.48
C ILE A 148 7.12 -12.78 -2.72
N GLU A 149 8.36 -13.11 -2.37
CA GLU A 149 9.27 -12.18 -1.72
C GLU A 149 9.90 -11.20 -2.72
N GLY A 150 10.09 -9.97 -2.24
CA GLY A 150 10.73 -8.90 -2.98
C GLY A 150 10.94 -7.69 -2.09
N PRO A 151 11.34 -6.56 -2.67
CA PRO A 151 11.52 -5.32 -1.93
C PRO A 151 10.16 -4.69 -1.59
N TRP A 152 9.20 -5.44 -1.03
CA TRP A 152 7.87 -4.97 -0.63
C TRP A 152 7.43 -5.75 0.60
N ASN A 153 6.54 -5.15 1.39
CA ASN A 153 5.86 -5.89 2.45
C ASN A 153 4.77 -6.76 1.83
N VAL A 154 4.52 -7.94 2.38
CA VAL A 154 3.52 -8.90 1.87
C VAL A 154 2.39 -9.04 2.86
N LEU A 155 1.16 -8.91 2.38
CA LEU A 155 -0.06 -9.30 3.06
C LEU A 155 -0.71 -10.46 2.29
N ASP A 156 -0.87 -11.62 2.91
CA ASP A 156 -1.58 -12.73 2.29
C ASP A 156 -3.09 -12.43 2.25
N ILE A 157 -3.74 -12.69 1.12
CA ILE A 157 -5.19 -12.46 0.97
C ILE A 157 -5.99 -13.21 2.05
N ARG A 158 -5.58 -14.42 2.44
CA ARG A 158 -6.28 -15.20 3.46
C ARG A 158 -6.11 -14.59 4.85
N GLU A 159 -4.95 -13.99 5.13
CA GLU A 159 -4.73 -13.25 6.38
C GLU A 159 -5.61 -12.00 6.43
N ALA A 160 -5.70 -11.25 5.32
CA ALA A 160 -6.58 -10.09 5.21
C ALA A 160 -8.06 -10.48 5.40
N GLU A 161 -8.48 -11.61 4.84
CA GLU A 161 -9.85 -12.14 4.94
C GLU A 161 -10.22 -12.50 6.38
N LEU A 162 -9.31 -13.18 7.08
CA LEU A 162 -9.49 -13.52 8.48
C LEU A 162 -9.61 -12.28 9.37
N GLN A 163 -8.91 -11.19 9.04
CA GLN A 163 -9.01 -9.93 9.77
C GLN A 163 -10.32 -9.21 9.48
N VAL A 164 -10.71 -9.10 8.21
CA VAL A 164 -11.93 -8.38 7.81
C VAL A 164 -13.20 -9.10 8.30
N ASN A 165 -13.19 -10.43 8.36
CA ASN A 165 -14.37 -11.22 8.75
C ASN A 165 -14.45 -11.53 10.25
N GLN A 166 -13.68 -10.86 11.12
CA GLN A 166 -13.81 -11.09 12.56
C GLN A 166 -15.20 -10.65 13.06
N PRO A 167 -15.86 -11.45 13.90
CA PRO A 167 -17.29 -11.32 14.22
C PRO A 167 -17.69 -10.08 15.04
N ASP A 168 -16.75 -9.23 15.45
CA ASP A 168 -17.02 -8.06 16.30
C ASP A 168 -17.59 -6.84 15.53
N PHE A 169 -18.08 -7.05 14.30
CA PHE A 169 -18.44 -5.99 13.35
C PHE A 169 -19.80 -6.15 12.64
N ILE A 170 -20.71 -7.00 13.16
CA ILE A 170 -22.14 -7.02 12.75
C ILE A 170 -23.04 -6.74 13.95
#